data_AF-A0A1C7FCS8-F1
#
_entry.id   AF-A0A1C7FCS8-F1
#
_cell.length_a   1.000
_cell.length_b   1.000
_cell.length_c   1.000
_cell.angle_alpha   90.00
_cell.angle_beta   90.00
_cell.angle_gamma   90.00
#
_symmetry.space_group_name_H-M   'P 1'
#
loop_
_entity.id
_entity.type
_entity.pdbx_description
1 polymer ?
#
loop_
_entity_poly.entity_id
_entity_poly.type
_entity_poly.pdbx_seq_one_letter_code
_entity_poly.pdbx_strand_id
1 'polypeptide(L)'
;MKVITLSNFSIEFLSRFIAKNTQAVVIDSEYNQYLQEICLPDSQLYQQSHDVALLFLDYQKLLQGIPLEEALQLLSDLAESYAQYSQGGILLIANAYMKRGVTTVGSSGICDRHLQEQIAINAHLQQLAESHSCVCIFDLLAIYQDYGYFNLTDHQIYLLSDNLFSKLGLNVIANELSDYLHGLFSPRKKCLVLDFDNTLWAGIAGEDGLNVKVGDDRQGEVYREFQQQIKQLKDKGVLLASCSKNNLDDAKLIFDRHPNMVLSWDDFIIHKVNWQRKDVNILEIANELNISDDSLVFIDDSDSERLLVAEGTHAVVPEYPKDLDLLKFISAIDRAYFSTHRITDEDTCKHQQYIQNIQRRELSQKFTNIDSFINSLNVKLNVKFNHFDDLDRAYQLVQKTNQFNFTNKRYSRNELTDLFQDDNVDVLTCRIEDRFGDYGVTALLIVCKDNERYSIDNFIMSCRVLGKKIENVLMHWYLTHKYRGTTCSAYYQPTAKNKQLEHKYPELGFSLVEQTSDGSYYQLSAIAQHALSIEVQY
;
A
#
# COMPACT_ATOMS: atom_id res chain seq x y z
N MET A 1 -1.66 -18.08 -5.19
CA MET A 1 -1.29 -17.86 -3.79
C MET A 1 -0.99 -19.19 -3.14
N LYS A 2 0.14 -19.29 -2.45
CA LYS A 2 0.58 -20.46 -1.70
C LYS A 2 0.74 -20.09 -0.23
N VAL A 3 0.00 -20.80 0.62
CA VAL A 3 -0.08 -20.55 2.07
C VAL A 3 0.48 -21.76 2.80
N ILE A 4 1.42 -21.52 3.71
CA ILE A 4 1.94 -22.55 4.62
C ILE A 4 1.35 -22.28 6.00
N THR A 5 0.68 -23.25 6.61
CA THR A 5 0.08 -23.06 7.94
C THR A 5 0.95 -23.68 9.03
N LEU A 6 1.16 -22.93 10.11
CA LEU A 6 2.03 -23.24 11.23
C LEU A 6 1.22 -23.09 12.52
N SER A 7 1.26 -24.08 13.42
CA SER A 7 0.49 -24.02 14.66
C SER A 7 1.03 -24.91 15.77
N ASN A 8 0.58 -24.65 17.01
CA ASN A 8 0.80 -25.51 18.18
C ASN A 8 -0.42 -26.40 18.52
N PHE A 9 -1.40 -26.47 17.62
CA PHE A 9 -2.61 -27.28 17.68
C PHE A 9 -2.95 -27.85 16.30
N SER A 10 -3.89 -28.80 16.20
CA SER A 10 -4.28 -29.41 14.92
C SER A 10 -5.01 -28.42 14.00
N ILE A 11 -4.33 -27.92 12.96
CA ILE A 11 -4.85 -26.88 12.04
C ILE A 11 -5.48 -27.44 10.76
N GLU A 12 -5.28 -28.72 10.43
CA GLU A 12 -5.70 -29.34 9.16
C GLU A 12 -7.17 -29.09 8.79
N PHE A 13 -8.07 -29.04 9.78
CA PHE A 13 -9.48 -28.73 9.56
C PHE A 13 -9.68 -27.30 9.06
N LEU A 14 -8.99 -26.32 9.65
CA LEU A 14 -9.04 -24.93 9.21
C LEU A 14 -8.41 -24.78 7.84
N SER A 15 -7.27 -25.42 7.59
CA SER A 15 -6.57 -25.41 6.31
C SER A 15 -7.46 -25.84 5.14
N ARG A 16 -8.33 -26.85 5.33
CA ARG A 16 -9.30 -27.28 4.32
C ARG A 16 -10.34 -26.20 3.99
N PHE A 17 -10.81 -25.46 4.99
CA PHE A 17 -11.74 -24.35 4.78
C PHE A 17 -11.04 -23.16 4.10
N ILE A 18 -9.81 -22.85 4.51
CA ILE A 18 -8.98 -21.82 3.87
C ILE A 18 -8.78 -22.14 2.39
N ALA A 19 -8.35 -23.36 2.06
CA ALA A 19 -8.12 -23.78 0.67
C ALA A 19 -9.39 -23.66 -0.18
N LYS A 20 -10.56 -24.00 0.40
CA LYS A 20 -11.85 -23.90 -0.27
C LYS A 20 -12.24 -22.44 -0.57
N ASN A 21 -12.01 -21.53 0.37
CA ASN A 21 -12.47 -20.15 0.28
C ASN A 21 -11.53 -19.27 -0.55
N THR A 22 -10.23 -19.49 -0.42
CA THR A 22 -9.18 -18.67 -1.07
C THR A 22 -8.78 -19.18 -2.45
N GLN A 23 -9.16 -20.41 -2.81
CA GLN A 23 -8.60 -21.15 -3.94
C GLN A 23 -7.06 -21.24 -3.91
N ALA A 24 -6.44 -21.03 -2.73
CA ALA A 24 -5.00 -21.09 -2.56
C ALA A 24 -4.50 -22.53 -2.42
N VAL A 25 -3.23 -22.73 -2.75
CA VAL A 25 -2.53 -23.97 -2.40
C VAL A 25 -2.11 -23.87 -0.94
N VAL A 26 -2.78 -24.61 -0.06
CA VAL A 26 -2.49 -24.65 1.38
C VAL A 26 -1.65 -25.88 1.70
N ILE A 27 -0.54 -25.69 2.40
CA ILE A 27 0.36 -26.75 2.86
C ILE A 27 0.48 -26.65 4.38
N ASP A 28 0.17 -27.73 5.07
CA ASP A 28 0.26 -27.79 6.52
C ASP A 28 1.68 -28.18 6.93
N SER A 29 2.28 -27.45 7.87
CA SER A 29 3.50 -27.92 8.54
C SER A 29 3.19 -29.12 9.42
N GLU A 30 4.23 -29.87 9.80
CA GLU A 30 4.06 -30.90 10.81
C GLU A 30 3.58 -30.30 12.14
N TYR A 31 2.81 -31.11 12.87
CA TYR A 31 2.17 -30.73 14.12
C TYR A 31 3.19 -30.18 15.13
N ASN A 32 2.93 -28.97 15.64
CA ASN A 32 3.75 -28.30 16.67
C ASN A 32 5.22 -28.09 16.26
N GLN A 33 5.50 -27.95 14.96
CA GLN A 33 6.85 -27.69 14.44
C GLN A 33 7.09 -26.25 13.97
N TYR A 34 6.22 -25.31 14.35
CA TYR A 34 6.30 -23.91 13.92
C TYR A 34 7.66 -23.26 14.26
N LEU A 35 8.29 -23.61 15.38
CA LEU A 35 9.62 -23.11 15.76
C LEU A 35 10.71 -23.62 14.83
N GLN A 36 10.73 -24.92 14.55
CA GLN A 36 11.71 -25.53 13.65
C GLN A 36 11.57 -24.99 12.24
N GLU A 37 10.33 -24.83 11.77
CA GLU A 37 10.04 -24.30 10.44
C GLU A 37 10.45 -22.84 10.27
N ILE A 38 10.24 -21.98 11.28
CA ILE A 38 10.56 -20.55 11.16
C ILE A 38 12.04 -20.26 11.51
N CYS A 39 12.60 -20.88 12.56
CA CYS A 39 13.90 -20.48 13.08
C CYS A 39 15.10 -21.15 12.38
N LEU A 40 14.88 -22.20 11.59
CA LEU A 40 15.94 -22.89 10.86
C LEU A 40 15.96 -22.47 9.39
N PRO A 41 17.09 -21.99 8.83
CA PRO A 41 17.15 -21.53 7.43
C PRO A 41 16.93 -22.65 6.40
N ASP A 42 17.24 -23.90 6.77
CA ASP A 42 17.10 -25.07 5.89
C ASP A 42 15.74 -25.77 6.02
N SER A 43 14.76 -25.15 6.67
CA SER A 43 13.43 -25.75 6.89
C SER A 43 12.60 -25.89 5.60
N GLN A 44 11.51 -26.67 5.64
CA GLN A 44 10.62 -26.82 4.48
C GLN A 44 9.95 -25.49 4.12
N LEU A 45 9.68 -24.64 5.12
CA LEU A 45 9.15 -23.30 4.95
C LEU A 45 9.97 -22.47 3.94
N TYR A 46 11.31 -22.48 4.05
CA TYR A 46 12.18 -21.68 3.18
C TYR A 46 12.65 -22.41 1.93
N GLN A 47 12.75 -23.74 1.94
CA GLN A 47 13.07 -24.53 0.74
C GLN A 47 12.00 -24.38 -0.35
N GLN A 48 10.77 -24.09 0.06
CA GLN A 48 9.66 -23.87 -0.85
C GLN A 48 9.33 -22.38 -0.93
N SER A 49 9.17 -21.85 -2.15
CA SER A 49 8.56 -20.53 -2.28
C SER A 49 7.15 -20.55 -1.70
N HIS A 50 6.80 -19.52 -0.95
CA HIS A 50 5.48 -19.32 -0.35
C HIS A 50 5.13 -17.83 -0.36
N ASP A 51 3.85 -17.51 -0.45
CA ASP A 51 3.37 -16.13 -0.38
C ASP A 51 3.07 -15.74 1.08
N VAL A 52 2.51 -16.69 1.86
CA VAL A 52 2.14 -16.47 3.27
C VAL A 52 2.55 -17.66 4.14
N ALA A 53 3.20 -17.38 5.25
CA ALA A 53 3.35 -18.27 6.39
C ALA A 53 2.32 -17.86 7.46
N LEU A 54 1.28 -18.67 7.65
CA LEU A 54 0.16 -18.39 8.53
C LEU A 54 0.38 -19.05 9.89
N LEU A 55 0.65 -18.24 10.92
CA LEU A 55 0.93 -18.70 12.27
C LEU A 55 -0.30 -18.57 13.19
N PHE A 56 -0.83 -19.71 13.64
CA PHE A 56 -1.92 -19.78 14.62
C PHE A 56 -1.42 -20.46 15.90
N LEU A 57 -1.43 -19.70 17.00
CA LEU A 57 -1.04 -20.22 18.31
C LEU A 57 -2.24 -20.23 19.26
N ASP A 58 -2.46 -21.36 19.92
CA ASP A 58 -3.16 -21.40 21.20
C ASP A 58 -2.23 -20.82 22.27
N TYR A 59 -2.40 -19.54 22.55
CA TYR A 59 -1.62 -18.83 23.56
C TYR A 59 -1.90 -19.34 24.98
N GLN A 60 -3.09 -19.88 25.24
CA GLN A 60 -3.41 -20.45 26.55
C GLN A 60 -2.65 -21.77 26.74
N LYS A 61 -2.52 -22.59 25.70
CA LYS A 61 -1.67 -23.80 25.70
C LYS A 61 -0.20 -23.44 25.81
N LEU A 62 0.26 -22.39 25.13
CA LEU A 62 1.64 -21.90 25.20
C LEU A 62 2.01 -21.46 26.62
N LEU A 63 1.17 -20.63 27.25
CA LEU A 63 1.40 -20.09 28.60
C LEU A 63 1.24 -21.12 29.73
N GLN A 64 0.70 -22.31 29.45
CA GLN A 64 0.78 -23.44 30.39
C GLN A 64 2.19 -24.04 30.45
N GLY A 65 2.97 -23.93 29.37
CA GLY A 65 4.32 -24.49 29.27
C GLY A 65 5.42 -23.51 29.68
N ILE A 66 5.23 -22.22 29.40
CA ILE A 66 6.24 -21.17 29.62
C ILE A 66 5.62 -19.90 30.22
N PRO A 67 6.38 -19.11 31.00
CA PRO A 67 5.91 -17.82 31.49
C PRO A 67 5.73 -16.80 30.35
N LEU A 68 4.96 -15.74 30.62
CA LEU A 68 4.67 -14.67 29.64
C LEU A 68 5.96 -14.07 29.04
N GLU A 69 6.96 -13.79 29.85
CA GLU A 69 8.23 -13.20 29.39
C GLU A 69 8.94 -14.07 28.35
N GLU A 70 8.99 -15.39 28.58
CA GLU A 70 9.55 -16.34 27.62
C GLU A 70 8.69 -16.45 26.36
N ALA A 71 7.36 -16.37 26.48
CA ALA A 71 6.47 -16.36 25.33
C ALA A 71 6.65 -15.11 24.45
N LEU A 72 6.87 -13.94 25.06
CA LEU A 72 7.15 -12.71 24.31
C LEU A 72 8.50 -12.80 23.58
N GLN A 73 9.53 -13.33 24.25
CA GLN A 73 10.83 -13.55 23.62
C GLN A 73 10.73 -14.54 22.45
N LEU A 74 9.97 -15.62 22.62
CA LEU A 74 9.71 -16.60 21.56
C LEU A 74 9.10 -15.93 20.32
N LEU A 75 8.11 -15.05 20.50
CA LEU A 75 7.48 -14.33 19.38
C LEU A 75 8.46 -13.38 18.68
N SER A 76 9.35 -12.74 19.44
CA SER A 76 10.43 -11.93 18.87
C SER A 76 11.38 -12.79 18.03
N ASP A 77 11.86 -13.91 18.57
CA ASP A 77 12.78 -14.80 17.88
C ASP A 77 12.18 -15.34 16.56
N LEU A 78 10.87 -15.64 16.57
CA LEU A 78 10.13 -16.05 15.37
C LEU A 78 10.08 -14.95 14.31
N ALA A 79 9.71 -13.72 14.72
CA ALA A 79 9.62 -12.58 13.81
C ALA A 79 10.99 -12.21 13.22
N GLU A 80 12.03 -12.18 14.05
CA GLU A 80 13.40 -11.88 13.64
C GLU A 80 13.95 -12.95 12.69
N SER A 81 13.78 -14.22 13.03
CA SER A 81 14.23 -15.34 12.17
C SER A 81 13.52 -15.32 10.82
N TYR A 82 12.21 -15.10 10.80
CA TYR A 82 11.46 -15.01 9.55
C TYR A 82 11.91 -13.82 8.70
N ALA A 83 12.13 -12.65 9.32
CA ALA A 83 12.63 -11.48 8.62
C ALA A 83 14.04 -11.69 8.04
N GLN A 84 14.86 -12.51 8.70
CA GLN A 84 16.21 -12.84 8.25
C GLN A 84 16.23 -13.83 7.09
N TYR A 85 15.39 -14.88 7.13
CA TYR A 85 15.47 -16.01 6.19
C TYR A 85 14.45 -15.94 5.03
N SER A 86 13.33 -15.23 5.20
CA SER A 86 12.28 -15.16 4.17
C SER A 86 12.76 -14.41 2.92
N GLN A 87 12.48 -14.99 1.75
CA GLN A 87 12.78 -14.38 0.44
C GLN A 87 11.57 -13.66 -0.16
N GLY A 88 10.86 -12.89 0.67
CA GLY A 88 9.75 -12.02 0.23
C GLY A 88 8.34 -12.51 0.55
N GLY A 89 8.19 -13.59 1.30
CA GLY A 89 6.90 -14.01 1.87
C GLY A 89 6.50 -13.18 3.09
N ILE A 90 5.23 -13.31 3.51
CA ILE A 90 4.68 -12.64 4.70
C ILE A 90 4.43 -13.65 5.81
N LEU A 91 4.89 -13.36 7.02
CA LEU A 91 4.47 -14.06 8.24
C LEU A 91 3.21 -13.39 8.77
N LEU A 92 2.07 -14.06 8.60
CA LEU A 92 0.77 -13.61 9.09
C LEU A 92 0.45 -14.31 10.41
N ILE A 93 0.48 -13.56 11.50
CA ILE A 93 0.28 -14.08 12.86
C ILE A 93 -1.14 -13.77 13.33
N ALA A 94 -1.90 -14.79 13.73
CA ALA A 94 -3.17 -14.59 14.41
C ALA A 94 -2.92 -14.03 15.82
N ASN A 95 -3.51 -12.87 16.12
CA ASN A 95 -3.38 -12.27 17.44
C ASN A 95 -4.08 -13.12 18.52
N ALA A 96 -3.68 -12.91 19.77
CA ALA A 96 -4.11 -13.71 20.89
C ALA A 96 -5.56 -13.39 21.28
N TYR A 97 -6.34 -14.46 21.43
CA TYR A 97 -7.54 -14.49 22.24
C TYR A 97 -7.40 -15.58 23.29
N MET A 98 -7.62 -15.23 24.57
CA MET A 98 -7.58 -16.19 25.67
C MET A 98 -8.95 -16.27 26.34
N LYS A 99 -9.38 -17.51 26.59
CA LYS A 99 -10.62 -17.78 27.31
C LYS A 99 -10.52 -17.17 28.70
N ARG A 100 -11.57 -16.47 29.11
CA ARG A 100 -11.68 -15.88 30.44
C ARG A 100 -11.33 -16.91 31.52
N GLY A 101 -10.34 -16.58 32.34
CA GLY A 101 -9.85 -17.41 33.43
C GLY A 101 -10.69 -17.28 34.70
N VAL A 102 -10.25 -17.96 35.76
CA VAL A 102 -10.78 -17.70 37.11
C VAL A 102 -10.33 -16.31 37.53
N THR A 103 -11.28 -15.46 37.89
CA THR A 103 -10.96 -14.10 38.33
C THR A 103 -10.17 -14.12 39.63
N THR A 104 -9.09 -13.36 39.66
CA THR A 104 -8.33 -13.09 40.89
C THR A 104 -8.86 -11.82 41.54
N VAL A 105 -8.93 -11.81 42.88
CA VAL A 105 -9.28 -10.61 43.65
C VAL A 105 -7.99 -9.95 44.10
N GLY A 106 -7.66 -8.80 43.49
CA GLY A 106 -6.51 -7.99 43.83
C GLY A 106 -6.90 -6.68 44.52
N SER A 107 -5.91 -5.89 44.92
CA SER A 107 -6.10 -4.56 45.52
C SER A 107 -6.79 -3.56 44.57
N SER A 108 -6.76 -3.82 43.27
CA SER A 108 -7.36 -2.98 42.21
C SER A 108 -8.71 -3.51 41.69
N GLY A 109 -9.26 -4.56 42.30
CA GLY A 109 -10.56 -5.15 41.94
C GLY A 109 -10.49 -6.59 41.44
N ILE A 110 -11.54 -7.01 40.73
CA ILE A 110 -11.66 -8.34 40.12
C ILE A 110 -10.93 -8.30 38.77
N CYS A 111 -9.77 -8.95 38.69
CA CYS A 111 -8.93 -8.97 37.50
C CYS A 111 -8.83 -10.38 36.93
N ASP A 112 -8.89 -10.50 35.61
CA ASP A 112 -8.60 -11.74 34.90
C ASP A 112 -7.14 -11.73 34.43
N ARG A 113 -6.35 -12.68 34.93
CA ARG A 113 -4.94 -12.84 34.56
C ARG A 113 -4.79 -13.10 33.06
N HIS A 114 -5.66 -13.92 32.46
CA HIS A 114 -5.60 -14.21 31.03
C HIS A 114 -5.84 -12.96 30.18
N LEU A 115 -6.71 -12.03 30.64
CA LEU A 115 -6.91 -10.78 29.93
C LEU A 115 -5.64 -9.91 29.94
N GLN A 116 -4.92 -9.85 31.05
CA GLN A 116 -3.67 -9.09 31.16
C GLN A 116 -2.58 -9.68 30.26
N GLU A 117 -2.42 -11.01 30.28
CA GLU A 117 -1.47 -11.73 29.41
C GLU A 117 -1.83 -11.53 27.93
N GLN A 118 -3.12 -11.54 27.57
CA GLN A 118 -3.59 -11.31 26.20
C GLN A 118 -3.24 -9.90 25.72
N ILE A 119 -3.48 -8.88 26.55
CA ILE A 119 -3.15 -7.49 26.23
C ILE A 119 -1.65 -7.36 25.99
N ALA A 120 -0.82 -7.95 26.84
CA ALA A 120 0.64 -7.91 26.71
C ALA A 120 1.12 -8.56 25.41
N ILE A 121 0.62 -9.76 25.08
CA ILE A 121 0.96 -10.47 23.83
C ILE A 121 0.55 -9.64 22.61
N ASN A 122 -0.68 -9.13 22.57
CA ASN A 122 -1.16 -8.39 21.41
C ASN A 122 -0.43 -7.06 21.22
N ALA A 123 -0.07 -6.37 22.30
CA ALA A 123 0.77 -5.17 22.23
C ALA A 123 2.17 -5.49 21.69
N HIS A 124 2.76 -6.62 22.10
CA HIS A 124 4.06 -7.07 21.60
C HIS A 124 4.02 -7.46 20.12
N LEU A 125 3.00 -8.21 19.68
CA LEU A 125 2.80 -8.54 18.27
C LEU A 125 2.69 -7.29 17.40
N GLN A 126 2.00 -6.25 17.88
CA GLN A 126 1.90 -4.96 17.20
C GLN A 126 3.27 -4.31 17.01
N GLN A 127 4.11 -4.29 18.06
CA GLN A 127 5.49 -3.78 17.97
C GLN A 127 6.34 -4.56 16.97
N LEU A 128 6.19 -5.88 16.91
CA LEU A 128 6.90 -6.73 15.94
C LEU A 128 6.45 -6.43 14.50
N ALA A 129 5.15 -6.29 14.26
CA ALA A 129 4.61 -5.94 12.94
C ALA A 129 5.05 -4.53 12.49
N GLU A 130 5.22 -3.59 13.42
CA GLU A 130 5.77 -2.26 13.12
C GLU A 130 7.27 -2.30 12.79
N SER A 131 8.02 -3.18 13.46
CA SER A 131 9.47 -3.30 13.32
C SER A 131 9.90 -4.13 12.10
N HIS A 132 9.10 -5.12 11.71
CA HIS A 132 9.41 -6.05 10.62
C HIS A 132 8.35 -5.99 9.52
N SER A 133 8.72 -5.47 8.34
CA SER A 133 7.79 -5.29 7.21
C SER A 133 7.19 -6.58 6.66
N CYS A 134 7.80 -7.73 6.94
CA CYS A 134 7.31 -9.05 6.54
C CYS A 134 6.36 -9.68 7.56
N VAL A 135 6.13 -9.04 8.72
CA VAL A 135 5.22 -9.54 9.76
C VAL A 135 3.91 -8.77 9.68
N CYS A 136 2.79 -9.50 9.67
CA CYS A 136 1.44 -8.95 9.63
C CYS A 136 0.57 -9.63 10.68
N ILE A 137 -0.44 -8.91 11.18
CA ILE A 137 -1.37 -9.42 12.19
C ILE A 137 -2.71 -9.72 11.54
N PHE A 138 -3.17 -10.95 11.70
CA PHE A 138 -4.55 -11.34 11.43
C PHE A 138 -5.37 -11.13 12.72
N ASP A 139 -6.40 -10.27 12.65
CA ASP A 139 -7.18 -9.85 13.81
C ASP A 139 -8.24 -10.88 14.21
N LEU A 140 -7.77 -12.01 14.74
CA LEU A 140 -8.60 -13.07 15.29
C LEU A 140 -9.42 -12.58 16.51
N LEU A 141 -8.88 -11.62 17.27
CA LEU A 141 -9.53 -11.00 18.43
C LEU A 141 -10.85 -10.33 18.04
N ALA A 142 -10.90 -9.56 16.95
CA ALA A 142 -12.14 -8.95 16.46
C ALA A 142 -13.20 -10.01 16.11
N ILE A 143 -12.80 -11.11 15.46
CA ILE A 143 -13.71 -12.22 15.13
C ILE A 143 -14.30 -12.82 16.42
N TYR A 144 -13.48 -12.99 17.46
CA TYR A 144 -13.98 -13.45 18.76
C TYR A 144 -14.91 -12.46 19.46
N GLN A 145 -14.73 -11.15 19.26
CA GLN A 145 -15.63 -10.12 19.80
C GLN A 145 -17.01 -10.17 19.13
N ASP A 146 -17.04 -10.35 17.81
CA ASP A 146 -18.28 -10.35 17.02
C ASP A 146 -19.11 -11.62 17.24
N TYR A 147 -18.46 -12.79 17.27
CA TYR A 147 -19.15 -14.08 17.29
C TYR A 147 -19.14 -14.78 18.65
N GLY A 148 -18.23 -14.41 19.54
CA GLY A 148 -18.09 -14.97 20.88
C GLY A 148 -17.35 -16.31 20.95
N TYR A 149 -16.54 -16.48 22.00
CA TYR A 149 -15.67 -17.65 22.19
C TYR A 149 -16.39 -19.00 22.15
N PHE A 150 -17.51 -19.14 22.85
CA PHE A 150 -18.23 -20.42 22.96
C PHE A 150 -18.93 -20.84 21.65
N ASN A 151 -19.13 -19.92 20.71
CA ASN A 151 -19.68 -20.23 19.39
C ASN A 151 -18.57 -20.65 18.42
N LEU A 152 -17.38 -20.04 18.52
CA LEU A 152 -16.26 -20.28 17.63
C LEU A 152 -15.41 -21.50 18.03
N THR A 153 -15.45 -21.94 19.28
CA THR A 153 -14.64 -23.06 19.78
C THR A 153 -15.50 -24.24 20.21
N ASP A 154 -14.92 -25.44 20.18
CA ASP A 154 -15.57 -26.66 20.68
C ASP A 154 -14.60 -27.44 21.58
N HIS A 155 -14.85 -27.38 22.89
CA HIS A 155 -13.99 -28.02 23.88
C HIS A 155 -13.99 -29.56 23.79
N GLN A 156 -15.10 -30.18 23.36
CA GLN A 156 -15.13 -31.64 23.23
C GLN A 156 -14.26 -32.09 22.05
N ILE A 157 -14.36 -31.37 20.93
CA ILE A 157 -13.50 -31.63 19.75
C ILE A 157 -12.03 -31.36 20.09
N TYR A 158 -11.74 -30.28 20.82
CA TYR A 158 -10.39 -29.95 21.27
C TYR A 158 -9.76 -31.09 22.08
N LEU A 159 -10.47 -31.64 23.07
CA LEU A 159 -9.96 -32.76 23.88
C LEU A 159 -9.69 -34.04 23.07
N LEU A 160 -10.41 -34.25 21.97
CA LEU A 160 -10.31 -35.49 21.17
C LEU A 160 -9.29 -35.40 20.04
N SER A 161 -9.04 -34.21 19.52
CA SER A 161 -8.29 -34.02 18.27
C SER A 161 -7.31 -32.85 18.29
N ASP A 162 -7.24 -32.12 19.40
CA ASP A 162 -6.43 -30.89 19.55
C ASP A 162 -6.80 -29.82 18.50
N ASN A 163 -8.02 -29.87 17.94
CA ASN A 163 -8.59 -28.82 17.09
C ASN A 163 -9.43 -27.86 17.94
N LEU A 164 -9.11 -26.57 17.89
CA LEU A 164 -9.76 -25.55 18.72
C LEU A 164 -11.18 -25.19 18.24
N PHE A 165 -11.37 -25.13 16.94
CA PHE A 165 -12.50 -24.42 16.36
C PHE A 165 -13.71 -25.33 16.15
N SER A 166 -14.89 -24.81 16.46
CA SER A 166 -16.16 -25.41 16.08
C SER A 166 -16.35 -25.33 14.56
N LYS A 167 -17.34 -26.05 14.01
CA LYS A 167 -17.67 -25.93 12.58
C LYS A 167 -18.01 -24.49 12.16
N LEU A 168 -18.68 -23.74 13.05
CA LEU A 168 -18.97 -22.32 12.81
C LEU A 168 -17.66 -21.51 12.82
N GLY A 169 -16.80 -21.75 13.80
CA GLY A 169 -15.49 -21.10 13.90
C GLY A 169 -14.62 -21.31 12.67
N LEU A 170 -14.50 -22.56 12.20
CA LEU A 170 -13.77 -22.89 10.98
C LEU A 170 -14.28 -22.10 9.76
N ASN A 171 -15.60 -21.97 9.61
CA ASN A 171 -16.20 -21.26 8.49
C ASN A 171 -15.98 -19.74 8.57
N VAL A 172 -16.24 -19.15 9.74
CA VAL A 172 -16.10 -17.69 9.94
C VAL A 172 -14.64 -17.27 9.80
N ILE A 173 -13.72 -17.95 10.49
CA ILE A 173 -12.29 -17.61 10.47
C ILE A 173 -11.72 -17.79 9.06
N ALA A 174 -12.09 -18.86 8.34
CA ALA A 174 -11.62 -19.05 6.97
C ALA A 174 -12.20 -18.03 5.99
N ASN A 175 -13.42 -17.52 6.20
CA ASN A 175 -13.99 -16.44 5.38
C ASN A 175 -13.25 -15.12 5.63
N GLU A 176 -13.11 -14.70 6.89
CA GLU A 176 -12.41 -13.47 7.27
C GLU A 176 -10.92 -13.52 6.84
N LEU A 177 -10.28 -14.68 6.98
CA LEU A 177 -8.92 -14.86 6.48
C LEU A 177 -8.87 -14.78 4.95
N SER A 178 -9.87 -15.30 4.25
CA SER A 178 -9.92 -15.20 2.79
C SER A 178 -10.05 -13.74 2.34
N ASP A 179 -10.90 -12.96 3.00
CA ASP A 179 -11.05 -11.53 2.71
C ASP A 179 -9.77 -10.76 3.04
N TYR A 180 -9.13 -11.08 4.17
CA TYR A 180 -7.84 -10.52 4.57
C TYR A 180 -6.73 -10.81 3.54
N LEU A 181 -6.59 -12.09 3.14
CA LEU A 181 -5.62 -12.50 2.13
C LEU A 181 -5.92 -11.89 0.76
N HIS A 182 -7.20 -11.73 0.41
CA HIS A 182 -7.57 -11.00 -0.80
C HIS A 182 -7.13 -9.54 -0.70
N GLY A 183 -7.32 -8.87 0.44
CA GLY A 183 -6.82 -7.51 0.68
C GLY A 183 -5.28 -7.39 0.61
N LEU A 184 -4.55 -8.43 1.03
CA LEU A 184 -3.09 -8.52 0.95
C LEU A 184 -2.59 -8.53 -0.50
N PHE A 185 -3.19 -9.38 -1.34
CA PHE A 185 -2.63 -9.74 -2.64
C PHE A 185 -3.39 -9.16 -3.84
N SER A 186 -4.60 -8.67 -3.66
CA SER A 186 -5.36 -8.07 -4.75
C SER A 186 -4.97 -6.61 -4.99
N PRO A 187 -4.97 -6.16 -6.26
CA PRO A 187 -4.74 -4.75 -6.57
C PRO A 187 -5.79 -3.88 -5.88
N ARG A 188 -5.34 -2.95 -5.04
CA ARG A 188 -6.23 -2.02 -4.36
C ARG A 188 -6.93 -1.11 -5.33
N LYS A 189 -8.17 -0.76 -4.97
CA LYS A 189 -8.83 0.40 -5.56
C LYS A 189 -8.20 1.66 -4.99
N LYS A 190 -8.22 2.73 -5.78
CA LYS A 190 -7.47 3.96 -5.50
C LYS A 190 -8.41 5.12 -5.17
N CYS A 191 -9.62 5.10 -5.72
CA CYS A 191 -10.56 6.20 -5.57
C CYS A 191 -11.96 5.68 -5.25
N LEU A 192 -12.60 6.35 -4.30
CA LEU A 192 -14.01 6.22 -4.00
C LEU A 192 -14.75 7.37 -4.68
N VAL A 193 -15.66 7.02 -5.59
CA VAL A 193 -16.52 7.95 -6.32
C VAL A 193 -17.90 7.94 -5.66
N LEU A 194 -18.38 9.10 -5.25
CA LEU A 194 -19.61 9.23 -4.46
C LEU A 194 -20.64 10.06 -5.21
N ASP A 195 -21.88 9.56 -5.21
CA ASP A 195 -23.06 10.40 -5.39
C ASP A 195 -23.33 11.26 -4.13
N PHE A 196 -24.26 12.21 -4.22
CA PHE A 196 -24.61 13.14 -3.15
C PHE A 196 -25.99 12.86 -2.56
N ASP A 197 -27.05 13.14 -3.33
CA ASP A 197 -28.43 13.00 -2.87
C ASP A 197 -28.73 11.55 -2.49
N ASN A 198 -29.38 11.36 -1.34
CA ASN A 198 -29.68 10.06 -0.72
C ASN A 198 -28.47 9.14 -0.45
N THR A 199 -27.26 9.59 -0.75
CA THR A 199 -25.99 8.87 -0.59
C THR A 199 -25.14 9.47 0.54
N LEU A 200 -24.82 10.77 0.48
CA LEU A 200 -24.09 11.48 1.55
C LEU A 200 -25.01 12.18 2.54
N TRP A 201 -26.24 12.46 2.14
CA TRP A 201 -27.31 13.00 2.98
C TRP A 201 -28.63 12.42 2.51
N ALA A 202 -29.68 12.48 3.32
CA ALA A 202 -31.04 12.17 2.85
C ALA A 202 -31.73 13.44 2.32
N GLY A 203 -32.35 13.34 1.14
CA GLY A 203 -33.00 14.46 0.46
C GLY A 203 -32.32 14.86 -0.84
N ILE A 204 -32.94 15.80 -1.55
CA ILE A 204 -32.53 16.28 -2.88
C ILE A 204 -32.05 17.72 -2.76
N ALA A 205 -30.80 17.99 -3.11
CA ALA A 205 -30.18 19.31 -2.92
C ALA A 205 -30.97 20.47 -3.55
N GLY A 206 -31.49 20.27 -4.76
CA GLY A 206 -32.26 21.29 -5.48
C GLY A 206 -33.66 21.54 -4.93
N GLU A 207 -34.21 20.62 -4.12
CA GLU A 207 -35.56 20.73 -3.54
C GLU A 207 -35.51 21.14 -2.07
N ASP A 208 -34.66 20.46 -1.29
CA ASP A 208 -34.56 20.62 0.16
C ASP A 208 -33.56 21.70 0.58
N GLY A 209 -32.55 21.99 -0.26
CA GLY A 209 -31.49 22.94 0.03
C GLY A 209 -30.75 22.58 1.32
N LEU A 210 -30.69 23.51 2.28
CA LEU A 210 -30.07 23.27 3.59
C LEU A 210 -30.90 22.38 4.53
N ASN A 211 -32.09 21.94 4.12
CA ASN A 211 -32.93 21.04 4.94
C ASN A 211 -32.67 19.55 4.66
N VAL A 212 -31.69 19.23 3.82
CA VAL A 212 -31.22 17.84 3.67
C VAL A 212 -30.79 17.29 5.03
N LYS A 213 -30.98 15.99 5.24
CA LYS A 213 -30.75 15.36 6.53
C LYS A 213 -29.33 14.85 6.66
N VAL A 214 -28.56 15.50 7.53
CA VAL A 214 -27.27 15.01 8.03
C VAL A 214 -27.10 15.49 9.48
N GLY A 215 -26.91 14.57 10.42
CA GLY A 215 -26.72 14.81 11.87
C GLY A 215 -27.90 15.37 12.69
N ASP A 216 -28.93 15.96 12.08
CA ASP A 216 -30.00 16.65 12.85
C ASP A 216 -31.07 15.72 13.46
N ASP A 217 -31.27 14.55 12.87
CA ASP A 217 -32.21 13.53 13.35
C ASP A 217 -31.59 12.12 13.28
N ARG A 218 -32.34 11.11 13.74
CA ARG A 218 -31.87 9.70 13.72
C ARG A 218 -31.48 9.22 12.32
N GLN A 219 -32.15 9.74 11.29
CA GLN A 219 -31.84 9.37 9.91
C GLN A 219 -30.58 10.09 9.43
N GLY A 220 -30.44 11.39 9.74
CA GLY A 220 -29.26 12.18 9.44
C GLY A 220 -28.00 11.68 10.15
N GLU A 221 -28.11 11.13 11.36
CA GLU A 221 -26.94 10.60 12.08
C GLU A 221 -26.29 9.44 11.31
N VAL A 222 -27.08 8.59 10.66
CA VAL A 222 -26.56 7.49 9.82
C VAL A 222 -25.66 8.03 8.70
N TYR A 223 -26.09 9.10 8.02
CA TYR A 223 -25.29 9.74 6.98
C TYR A 223 -24.05 10.43 7.53
N ARG A 224 -24.16 11.06 8.71
CA ARG A 224 -23.04 11.71 9.39
C ARG A 224 -21.95 10.69 9.78
N GLU A 225 -22.35 9.56 10.35
CA GLU A 225 -21.43 8.46 10.70
C GLU A 225 -20.81 7.83 9.44
N PHE A 226 -21.59 7.65 8.37
CA PHE A 226 -21.09 7.19 7.07
C PHE A 226 -20.02 8.13 6.50
N GLN A 227 -20.26 9.45 6.53
CA GLN A 227 -19.27 10.44 6.11
C GLN A 227 -18.00 10.42 6.97
N GLN A 228 -18.10 10.16 8.28
CA GLN A 228 -16.92 10.01 9.15
C GLN A 228 -16.07 8.81 8.74
N GLN A 229 -16.69 7.68 8.39
CA GLN A 229 -15.95 6.52 7.88
C GLN A 229 -15.28 6.83 6.54
N ILE A 230 -15.97 7.51 5.62
CA ILE A 230 -15.38 7.96 4.35
C ILE A 230 -14.20 8.91 4.58
N LYS A 231 -14.27 9.79 5.59
CA LYS A 231 -13.16 10.66 5.96
C LYS A 231 -11.94 9.86 6.43
N GLN A 232 -12.15 8.80 7.22
CA GLN A 232 -11.06 7.89 7.61
C GLN A 232 -10.46 7.17 6.40
N LEU A 233 -11.28 6.81 5.40
CA LEU A 233 -10.77 6.28 4.13
C LEU A 233 -9.89 7.30 3.40
N LYS A 234 -10.28 8.58 3.39
CA LYS A 234 -9.46 9.65 2.83
C LYS A 234 -8.12 9.78 3.58
N ASP A 235 -8.16 9.76 4.91
CA ASP A 235 -6.98 9.98 5.75
C ASP A 235 -5.93 8.86 5.58
N LYS A 236 -6.36 7.65 5.23
CA LYS A 236 -5.44 6.54 4.83
C LYS A 236 -5.00 6.56 3.36
N GLY A 237 -5.35 7.60 2.60
CA GLY A 237 -4.88 7.81 1.24
C GLY A 237 -5.83 7.39 0.11
N VAL A 238 -7.10 7.07 0.42
CA VAL A 238 -8.12 6.85 -0.63
C VAL A 238 -8.50 8.19 -1.25
N LEU A 239 -8.46 8.27 -2.57
CA LEU A 239 -8.89 9.46 -3.30
C LEU A 239 -10.42 9.55 -3.26
N LEU A 240 -10.96 10.75 -3.11
CA LEU A 240 -12.41 10.98 -3.22
C LEU A 240 -12.70 11.77 -4.49
N ALA A 241 -13.72 11.37 -5.23
CA ALA A 241 -14.27 12.12 -6.35
C ALA A 241 -15.80 12.13 -6.28
N SER A 242 -16.44 13.17 -6.77
CA SER A 242 -17.91 13.24 -6.79
C SER A 242 -18.44 13.00 -8.20
N CYS A 243 -19.48 12.17 -8.33
CA CYS A 243 -20.20 11.92 -9.57
C CYS A 243 -21.70 11.98 -9.28
N SER A 244 -22.27 13.17 -9.42
CA SER A 244 -23.63 13.44 -8.97
C SER A 244 -24.41 14.31 -9.95
N LYS A 245 -25.72 14.07 -10.03
CA LYS A 245 -26.66 14.78 -10.91
C LYS A 245 -27.33 15.92 -10.16
N ASN A 246 -26.58 17.00 -9.95
CA ASN A 246 -27.07 18.22 -9.33
C ASN A 246 -26.66 19.46 -10.12
N ASN A 247 -27.30 20.59 -9.80
CA ASN A 247 -26.71 21.88 -10.08
C ASN A 247 -25.53 22.10 -9.12
N LEU A 248 -24.41 22.58 -9.65
CA LEU A 248 -23.18 22.75 -8.88
C LEU A 248 -23.36 23.71 -7.69
N ASP A 249 -24.07 24.81 -7.88
CA ASP A 249 -24.28 25.81 -6.83
C ASP A 249 -25.13 25.28 -5.66
N ASP A 250 -26.16 24.47 -5.96
CA ASP A 250 -27.06 23.89 -4.96
C ASP A 250 -26.32 22.88 -4.08
N ALA A 251 -25.57 21.96 -4.72
CA ALA A 251 -24.75 20.98 -3.99
C ALA A 251 -23.66 21.68 -3.18
N LYS A 252 -22.94 22.65 -3.78
CA LYS A 252 -21.87 23.38 -3.10
C LYS A 252 -22.38 24.17 -1.90
N LEU A 253 -23.57 24.76 -1.99
CA LEU A 253 -24.21 25.48 -0.88
C LEU A 253 -24.36 24.60 0.37
N ILE A 254 -24.72 23.32 0.19
CA ILE A 254 -24.86 22.35 1.30
C ILE A 254 -23.50 22.07 1.93
N PHE A 255 -22.49 21.75 1.12
CA PHE A 255 -21.13 21.53 1.62
C PHE A 255 -20.56 22.74 2.36
N ASP A 256 -20.85 23.96 1.88
CA ASP A 256 -20.31 25.19 2.44
C ASP A 256 -21.03 25.66 3.72
N ARG A 257 -22.33 25.35 3.88
CA ARG A 257 -23.17 25.98 4.92
C ARG A 257 -23.89 25.02 5.86
N HIS A 258 -24.03 23.74 5.52
CA HIS A 258 -24.74 22.81 6.39
C HIS A 258 -23.88 22.46 7.62
N PRO A 259 -24.35 22.71 8.85
CA PRO A 259 -23.52 22.67 10.07
C PRO A 259 -22.98 21.28 10.42
N ASN A 260 -23.69 20.23 10.02
CA ASN A 260 -23.35 18.85 10.36
C ASN A 260 -22.61 18.08 9.26
N MET A 261 -22.24 18.74 8.15
CA MET A 261 -21.43 18.11 7.11
C MET A 261 -20.04 17.79 7.66
N VAL A 262 -19.60 16.55 7.44
CA VAL A 262 -18.28 16.06 7.88
C VAL A 262 -17.28 16.12 6.74
N LEU A 263 -17.72 15.72 5.54
CA LEU A 263 -16.98 15.94 4.32
C LEU A 263 -17.15 17.39 3.86
N SER A 264 -16.04 18.00 3.45
CA SER A 264 -15.98 19.31 2.83
C SER A 264 -15.91 19.18 1.31
N TRP A 265 -16.25 20.24 0.57
CA TRP A 265 -16.11 20.26 -0.89
C TRP A 265 -14.66 19.91 -1.32
N ASP A 266 -13.67 20.46 -0.61
CA ASP A 266 -12.24 20.25 -0.89
C ASP A 266 -11.72 18.86 -0.47
N ASP A 267 -12.57 18.02 0.13
CA ASP A 267 -12.22 16.61 0.35
C ASP A 267 -12.23 15.79 -0.94
N PHE A 268 -12.90 16.28 -1.98
CA PHE A 268 -12.96 15.65 -3.29
C PHE A 268 -11.95 16.29 -4.24
N ILE A 269 -11.22 15.45 -4.97
CA ILE A 269 -10.18 15.88 -5.90
C ILE A 269 -10.78 16.33 -7.22
N ILE A 270 -11.84 15.66 -7.65
CA ILE A 270 -12.56 15.93 -8.91
C ILE A 270 -14.04 16.00 -8.61
N HIS A 271 -14.70 16.97 -9.24
CA HIS A 271 -16.14 17.16 -9.17
C HIS A 271 -16.78 16.99 -10.54
N LYS A 272 -17.48 15.87 -10.75
CA LYS A 272 -18.43 15.69 -11.86
C LYS A 272 -19.85 15.88 -11.34
N VAL A 273 -20.18 17.14 -11.07
CA VAL A 273 -21.50 17.57 -10.59
C VAL A 273 -22.23 18.24 -11.74
N ASN A 274 -22.94 17.44 -12.53
CA ASN A 274 -23.59 17.86 -13.77
C ASN A 274 -24.66 16.83 -14.21
N TRP A 275 -25.39 17.13 -15.27
CA TRP A 275 -26.45 16.27 -15.80
C TRP A 275 -25.99 15.24 -16.84
N GLN A 276 -24.67 15.05 -16.99
CA GLN A 276 -24.12 14.02 -17.86
C GLN A 276 -24.36 12.63 -17.27
N ARG A 277 -24.31 11.60 -18.11
CA ARG A 277 -24.44 10.21 -17.65
C ARG A 277 -23.25 9.83 -16.76
N LYS A 278 -23.52 9.10 -15.67
CA LYS A 278 -22.53 8.79 -14.63
C LYS A 278 -21.43 7.84 -15.11
N ASP A 279 -21.73 6.91 -16.02
CA ASP A 279 -20.76 6.04 -16.70
C ASP A 279 -19.68 6.87 -17.43
N VAL A 280 -20.08 7.89 -18.19
CA VAL A 280 -19.15 8.76 -18.90
C VAL A 280 -18.33 9.61 -17.91
N ASN A 281 -18.98 10.19 -16.89
CA ASN A 281 -18.30 10.97 -15.86
C ASN A 281 -17.25 10.13 -15.10
N ILE A 282 -17.51 8.85 -14.84
CA ILE A 282 -16.56 7.94 -14.18
C ILE A 282 -15.33 7.69 -15.05
N LEU A 283 -15.49 7.50 -16.37
CA LEU A 283 -14.36 7.38 -17.29
C LEU A 283 -13.54 8.68 -17.35
N GLU A 284 -14.20 9.83 -17.31
CA GLU A 284 -13.52 11.13 -17.25
C GLU A 284 -12.73 11.29 -15.94
N ILE A 285 -13.32 10.90 -14.79
CA ILE A 285 -12.63 10.88 -13.49
C ILE A 285 -11.38 10.00 -13.55
N ALA A 286 -11.49 8.79 -14.10
CA ALA A 286 -10.35 7.88 -14.27
C ALA A 286 -9.22 8.53 -15.08
N ASN A 287 -9.57 9.16 -16.21
CA ASN A 287 -8.62 9.85 -17.09
C ASN A 287 -7.95 11.06 -16.42
N GLU A 288 -8.73 11.89 -15.73
CA GLU A 288 -8.22 13.06 -15.00
C GLU A 288 -7.30 12.65 -13.84
N LEU A 289 -7.64 11.57 -13.13
CA LEU A 289 -6.75 10.96 -12.14
C LEU A 289 -5.62 10.15 -12.77
N ASN A 290 -5.60 9.90 -14.08
CA ASN A 290 -4.60 9.04 -14.71
C ASN A 290 -4.48 7.66 -14.04
N ILE A 291 -5.62 7.08 -13.71
CA ILE A 291 -5.77 5.71 -13.22
C ILE A 291 -6.75 4.96 -14.12
N SER A 292 -6.71 3.65 -14.06
CA SER A 292 -7.67 2.81 -14.77
C SER A 292 -9.04 2.88 -14.06
N ASP A 293 -10.13 2.78 -14.82
CA ASP A 293 -11.50 2.78 -14.30
C ASP A 293 -11.76 1.57 -13.40
N ASP A 294 -11.07 0.46 -13.62
CA ASP A 294 -11.05 -0.70 -12.72
C ASP A 294 -10.52 -0.39 -11.31
N SER A 295 -9.88 0.76 -11.11
CA SER A 295 -9.32 1.19 -9.82
C SER A 295 -10.31 2.06 -9.03
N LEU A 296 -11.54 2.22 -9.52
CA LEU A 296 -12.60 3.02 -8.89
C LEU A 296 -13.61 2.13 -8.16
N VAL A 297 -14.15 2.64 -7.06
CA VAL A 297 -15.38 2.12 -6.42
C VAL A 297 -16.42 3.22 -6.49
N PHE A 298 -17.61 2.94 -7.00
CA PHE A 298 -18.71 3.90 -7.13
C PHE A 298 -19.87 3.57 -6.19
N ILE A 299 -20.26 4.53 -5.36
CA ILE A 299 -21.40 4.40 -4.43
C ILE A 299 -22.50 5.38 -4.84
N ASP A 300 -23.71 4.83 -5.00
CA ASP A 300 -24.92 5.54 -5.40
C ASP A 300 -26.16 4.77 -4.91
N ASP A 301 -27.17 5.45 -4.37
CA ASP A 301 -28.39 4.82 -3.89
C ASP A 301 -29.30 4.33 -5.04
N SER A 302 -29.23 4.96 -6.21
CA SER A 302 -30.07 4.68 -7.36
C SER A 302 -29.67 3.39 -8.07
N ASP A 303 -30.55 2.37 -8.02
CA ASP A 303 -30.40 1.11 -8.75
C ASP A 303 -30.12 1.32 -10.25
N SER A 304 -30.75 2.34 -10.86
CA SER A 304 -30.61 2.64 -12.28
C SER A 304 -29.25 3.22 -12.64
N GLU A 305 -28.69 4.11 -11.82
CA GLU A 305 -27.35 4.67 -12.03
C GLU A 305 -26.27 3.63 -11.75
N ARG A 306 -26.45 2.81 -10.70
CA ARG A 306 -25.54 1.68 -10.41
C ARG A 306 -25.46 0.70 -11.59
N LEU A 307 -26.61 0.29 -12.14
CA LEU A 307 -26.62 -0.60 -13.30
C LEU A 307 -25.93 0.02 -14.51
N LEU A 308 -26.20 1.31 -14.76
CA LEU A 308 -25.60 2.05 -15.87
C LEU A 308 -24.07 2.07 -15.80
N VAL A 309 -23.53 2.33 -14.61
CA VAL A 309 -22.09 2.37 -14.38
C VAL A 309 -21.47 0.97 -14.46
N ALA A 310 -22.14 -0.05 -13.93
CA ALA A 310 -21.68 -1.43 -13.97
C ALA A 310 -21.62 -1.99 -15.40
N GLU A 311 -22.52 -1.55 -16.29
CA GLU A 311 -22.51 -1.94 -17.71
C GLU A 311 -21.54 -1.09 -18.55
N GLY A 312 -21.34 0.18 -18.19
CA GLY A 312 -20.56 1.14 -18.96
C GLY A 312 -19.08 1.24 -18.60
N THR A 313 -18.65 0.66 -17.48
CA THR A 313 -17.28 0.80 -16.94
C THR A 313 -16.81 -0.48 -16.24
N HIS A 314 -15.52 -0.55 -15.89
CA HIS A 314 -14.96 -1.61 -15.05
C HIS A 314 -14.89 -1.23 -13.57
N ALA A 315 -15.49 -0.10 -13.17
CA ALA A 315 -15.52 0.31 -11.78
C ALA A 315 -16.29 -0.71 -10.93
N VAL A 316 -15.89 -0.87 -9.67
CA VAL A 316 -16.65 -1.67 -8.72
C VAL A 316 -17.88 -0.88 -8.31
N VAL A 317 -19.06 -1.50 -8.43
CA VAL A 317 -20.34 -0.90 -8.03
C VAL A 317 -21.00 -1.78 -6.97
N PRO A 318 -20.78 -1.51 -5.67
CA PRO A 318 -21.38 -2.28 -4.59
C PRO A 318 -22.90 -2.13 -4.55
N GLU A 319 -23.60 -3.15 -4.06
CA GLU A 319 -25.06 -3.08 -3.86
C GLU A 319 -25.39 -2.18 -2.67
N TYR A 320 -26.05 -1.05 -2.92
CA TYR A 320 -26.41 -0.10 -1.88
C TYR A 320 -27.46 -0.68 -0.92
N PRO A 321 -27.28 -0.56 0.41
CA PRO A 321 -28.14 -1.22 1.38
C PRO A 321 -29.53 -0.58 1.46
N LYS A 322 -30.59 -1.41 1.43
CA LYS A 322 -31.99 -0.96 1.55
C LYS A 322 -32.41 -0.64 2.98
N ASP A 323 -31.73 -1.23 3.96
CA ASP A 323 -31.96 -1.04 5.39
C ASP A 323 -31.20 0.16 5.96
N LEU A 324 -30.41 0.86 5.14
CA LEU A 324 -29.55 1.99 5.50
C LEU A 324 -28.50 1.64 6.57
N ASP A 325 -28.07 0.38 6.67
CA ASP A 325 -26.89 0.03 7.47
C ASP A 325 -25.59 0.43 6.73
N LEU A 326 -25.41 1.75 6.58
CA LEU A 326 -24.31 2.36 5.84
C LEU A 326 -22.95 2.10 6.50
N LEU A 327 -22.92 1.89 7.81
CA LEU A 327 -21.70 1.57 8.55
C LEU A 327 -21.18 0.18 8.22
N LYS A 328 -22.05 -0.82 8.24
CA LYS A 328 -21.69 -2.17 7.81
C LYS A 328 -21.27 -2.17 6.34
N PHE A 329 -21.99 -1.43 5.50
CA PHE A 329 -21.72 -1.31 4.08
C PHE A 329 -20.33 -0.71 3.80
N ILE A 330 -19.99 0.44 4.39
CA ILE A 330 -18.67 1.06 4.16
C ILE A 330 -17.53 0.23 4.76
N SER A 331 -17.75 -0.43 5.91
CA SER A 331 -16.76 -1.33 6.47
C SER A 331 -16.48 -2.52 5.56
N ALA A 332 -17.50 -3.06 4.89
CA ALA A 332 -17.31 -4.15 3.92
C ALA A 332 -16.54 -3.67 2.67
N ILE A 333 -16.87 -2.48 2.17
CA ILE A 333 -16.16 -1.85 1.04
C ILE A 333 -14.69 -1.60 1.38
N ASP A 334 -14.42 -1.10 2.58
CA ASP A 334 -13.05 -0.91 3.05
C ASP A 334 -12.27 -2.23 2.99
N ARG A 335 -12.76 -3.26 3.69
CA ARG A 335 -12.12 -4.57 3.77
C ARG A 335 -11.85 -5.16 2.39
N ALA A 336 -12.82 -5.08 1.49
CA ALA A 336 -12.73 -5.68 0.16
C ALA A 336 -11.79 -4.93 -0.80
N TYR A 337 -11.71 -3.59 -0.72
CA TYR A 337 -11.17 -2.78 -1.82
C TYR A 337 -10.06 -1.79 -1.42
N PHE A 338 -10.03 -1.34 -0.17
CA PHE A 338 -9.14 -0.26 0.29
C PHE A 338 -8.21 -0.67 1.45
N SER A 339 -8.32 -1.89 1.96
CA SER A 339 -7.50 -2.36 3.07
C SER A 339 -6.02 -2.53 2.69
N THR A 340 -5.16 -2.17 3.64
CA THR A 340 -3.70 -2.26 3.55
C THR A 340 -3.10 -2.73 4.85
N HIS A 341 -2.05 -3.54 4.77
CA HIS A 341 -1.29 -4.01 5.94
C HIS A 341 -0.29 -2.97 6.42
N ARG A 342 0.02 -1.99 5.57
CA ARG A 342 0.88 -0.86 5.93
C ARG A 342 0.46 0.38 5.18
N ILE A 343 0.11 1.42 5.94
CA ILE A 343 -0.02 2.77 5.40
C ILE A 343 1.40 3.33 5.36
N THR A 344 1.87 3.70 4.17
CA THR A 344 3.13 4.43 4.04
C THR A 344 2.87 5.93 4.17
N ASP A 345 3.87 6.71 4.57
CA ASP A 345 3.77 8.19 4.55
C ASP A 345 3.43 8.72 3.14
N GLU A 346 3.80 7.97 2.11
CA GLU A 346 3.43 8.24 0.74
C GLU A 346 1.92 8.07 0.50
N ASP A 347 1.27 7.10 1.15
CA ASP A 347 -0.18 6.86 1.04
C ASP A 347 -0.98 8.01 1.65
N THR A 348 -0.61 8.51 2.83
CA THR A 348 -1.30 9.64 3.48
C THR A 348 -1.16 10.94 2.69
N CYS A 349 -0.04 11.10 1.96
CA CYS A 349 0.20 12.28 1.12
C CYS A 349 -0.41 12.20 -0.29
N LYS A 350 -0.99 11.05 -0.70
CA LYS A 350 -1.50 10.87 -2.08
C LYS A 350 -2.52 11.92 -2.48
N HIS A 351 -3.48 12.21 -1.60
CA HIS A 351 -4.54 13.17 -1.89
C HIS A 351 -3.96 14.53 -2.31
N GLN A 352 -2.99 15.05 -1.56
CA GLN A 352 -2.28 16.29 -1.90
C GLN A 352 -1.47 16.17 -3.19
N GLN A 353 -0.78 15.04 -3.41
CA GLN A 353 -0.02 14.81 -4.65
C GLN A 353 -0.91 14.88 -5.90
N TYR A 354 -2.14 14.36 -5.84
CA TYR A 354 -3.09 14.43 -6.94
C TYR A 354 -3.57 15.86 -7.21
N ILE A 355 -3.91 16.60 -6.16
CA ILE A 355 -4.26 18.03 -6.28
C ILE A 355 -3.12 18.82 -6.93
N GLN A 356 -1.88 18.61 -6.46
CA GLN A 356 -0.70 19.25 -7.06
C GLN A 356 -0.51 18.85 -8.53
N ASN A 357 -0.79 17.59 -8.90
CA ASN A 357 -0.71 17.15 -10.29
C ASN A 357 -1.76 17.80 -11.19
N ILE A 358 -2.98 18.01 -10.68
CA ILE A 358 -4.01 18.78 -11.41
C ILE A 358 -3.52 20.21 -11.62
N GLN A 359 -3.03 20.88 -10.58
CA GLN A 359 -2.46 22.23 -10.69
C GLN A 359 -1.29 22.31 -11.68
N ARG A 360 -0.42 21.29 -11.73
CA ARG A 360 0.67 21.18 -12.71
C ARG A 360 0.14 21.06 -14.13
N ARG A 361 -0.92 20.27 -14.34
CA ARG A 361 -1.57 20.13 -15.66
C ARG A 361 -2.20 21.44 -16.11
N GLU A 362 -2.97 22.09 -15.24
CA GLU A 362 -3.55 23.41 -15.53
C GLU A 362 -2.47 24.47 -15.83
N LEU A 363 -1.35 24.44 -15.10
CA LEU A 363 -0.22 25.31 -15.40
C LEU A 363 0.39 24.98 -16.76
N SER A 364 0.56 23.70 -17.08
CA SER A 364 1.17 23.26 -18.35
C SER A 364 0.40 23.75 -19.57
N GLN A 365 -0.93 23.83 -19.48
CA GLN A 365 -1.79 24.35 -20.56
C GLN A 365 -1.53 25.83 -20.88
N LYS A 366 -0.90 26.59 -19.97
CA LYS A 366 -0.55 28.00 -20.16
C LYS A 366 0.76 28.21 -20.92
N PHE A 367 1.52 27.15 -21.20
CA PHE A 367 2.83 27.22 -21.86
C PHE A 367 2.82 26.47 -23.20
N THR A 368 3.48 27.04 -24.20
CA THR A 368 3.66 26.42 -25.53
C THR A 368 5.01 25.69 -25.66
N ASN A 369 5.95 25.93 -24.75
CA ASN A 369 7.28 25.33 -24.72
C ASN A 369 7.52 24.59 -23.39
N ILE A 370 8.00 23.35 -23.49
CA ILE A 370 8.31 22.48 -22.35
C ILE A 370 9.41 23.04 -21.44
N ASP A 371 10.43 23.69 -21.98
CA ASP A 371 11.53 24.23 -21.16
C ASP A 371 11.08 25.43 -20.33
N SER A 372 10.20 26.27 -20.90
CA SER A 372 9.58 27.38 -20.18
C SER A 372 8.66 26.87 -19.07
N PHE A 373 7.92 25.79 -19.32
CA PHE A 373 7.11 25.13 -18.29
C PHE A 373 7.97 24.56 -17.15
N ILE A 374 9.02 23.79 -17.46
CA ILE A 374 9.92 23.22 -16.44
C ILE A 374 10.56 24.32 -15.59
N ASN A 375 11.04 25.39 -16.20
CA ASN A 375 11.60 26.53 -15.45
C ASN A 375 10.54 27.18 -14.55
N SER A 376 9.29 27.28 -15.00
CA SER A 376 8.20 27.85 -14.18
C SER A 376 7.83 27.01 -12.95
N LEU A 377 8.20 25.72 -12.94
CA LEU A 377 7.98 24.82 -11.80
C LEU A 377 8.95 25.11 -10.65
N ASN A 378 10.06 25.83 -10.89
CA ASN A 378 11.13 26.04 -9.91
C ASN A 378 11.59 24.73 -9.25
N VAL A 379 11.95 23.75 -10.09
CA VAL A 379 12.36 22.42 -9.62
C VAL A 379 13.65 22.52 -8.80
N LYS A 380 13.66 21.83 -7.65
CA LYS A 380 14.81 21.67 -6.76
C LYS A 380 15.15 20.19 -6.62
N LEU A 381 16.44 19.88 -6.69
CA LEU A 381 16.98 18.54 -6.49
C LEU A 381 17.80 18.54 -5.20
N ASN A 382 17.46 17.68 -4.25
CA ASN A 382 18.26 17.41 -3.06
C ASN A 382 18.91 16.03 -3.23
N VAL A 383 20.22 16.02 -3.37
CA VAL A 383 21.01 14.86 -3.73
C VAL A 383 21.79 14.37 -2.51
N LYS A 384 21.66 13.09 -2.17
CA LYS A 384 22.41 12.45 -1.09
C LYS A 384 23.24 11.29 -1.62
N PHE A 385 24.36 11.02 -0.94
CA PHE A 385 25.30 9.94 -1.28
C PHE A 385 25.36 8.95 -0.13
N ASN A 386 25.24 7.66 -0.46
CA ASN A 386 25.40 6.54 0.48
C ASN A 386 24.65 6.78 1.80
N HIS A 387 23.50 7.47 1.72
CA HIS A 387 22.72 7.83 2.89
C HIS A 387 21.80 6.67 3.23
N PHE A 388 22.21 5.88 4.21
CA PHE A 388 21.58 4.61 4.54
C PHE A 388 20.08 4.71 4.87
N ASP A 389 19.62 5.86 5.39
CA ASP A 389 18.19 6.11 5.68
C ASP A 389 17.31 6.07 4.41
N ASP A 390 17.88 6.24 3.22
CA ASP A 390 17.15 6.16 1.96
C ASP A 390 17.05 4.72 1.39
N LEU A 391 17.64 3.71 2.07
CA LEU A 391 17.73 2.32 1.58
C LEU A 391 16.36 1.74 1.22
N ASP A 392 15.37 1.89 2.09
CA ASP A 392 14.02 1.37 1.85
C ASP A 392 13.37 2.00 0.63
N ARG A 393 13.61 3.29 0.44
CA ARG A 393 13.03 4.02 -0.68
C ARG A 393 13.73 3.67 -1.99
N ALA A 394 15.05 3.49 -1.97
CA ALA A 394 15.82 2.97 -3.09
C ALA A 394 15.35 1.56 -3.49
N TYR A 395 15.17 0.66 -2.51
CA TYR A 395 14.63 -0.67 -2.74
C TYR A 395 13.25 -0.64 -3.39
N GLN A 396 12.34 0.20 -2.90
CA GLN A 396 11.02 0.37 -3.54
C GLN A 396 11.11 0.88 -4.98
N LEU A 397 12.02 1.83 -5.27
CA LEU A 397 12.23 2.34 -6.63
C LEU A 397 12.71 1.23 -7.57
N VAL A 398 13.69 0.42 -7.13
CA VAL A 398 14.22 -0.73 -7.88
C VAL A 398 13.11 -1.73 -8.22
N GLN A 399 12.26 -2.06 -7.25
CA GLN A 399 11.22 -3.08 -7.42
C GLN A 399 10.03 -2.60 -8.27
N LYS A 400 9.62 -1.34 -8.11
CA LYS A 400 8.40 -0.81 -8.76
C LYS A 400 8.65 -0.17 -10.12
N THR A 401 9.89 0.20 -10.46
CA THR A 401 10.17 0.99 -11.66
C THR A 401 10.64 0.12 -12.83
N ASN A 402 9.79 0.06 -13.87
CA ASN A 402 10.09 -0.65 -15.11
C ASN A 402 10.30 0.28 -16.32
N GLN A 403 9.68 1.47 -16.33
CA GLN A 403 9.67 2.35 -17.52
C GLN A 403 10.92 3.22 -17.64
N PHE A 404 11.51 3.61 -16.52
CA PHE A 404 12.75 4.38 -16.45
C PHE A 404 13.75 3.63 -15.56
N ASN A 405 14.19 2.48 -16.05
CA ASN A 405 15.23 1.65 -15.47
C ASN A 405 16.12 1.16 -16.61
N PHE A 406 17.40 1.56 -16.63
CA PHE A 406 18.28 1.32 -17.77
C PHE A 406 18.68 -0.15 -17.92
N THR A 407 18.82 -0.89 -16.81
CA THR A 407 19.30 -2.28 -16.85
C THR A 407 18.25 -3.31 -16.44
N ASN A 408 17.13 -2.87 -15.87
CA ASN A 408 16.13 -3.74 -15.23
C ASN A 408 16.68 -4.67 -14.14
N LYS A 409 17.90 -4.42 -13.63
CA LYS A 409 18.43 -5.14 -12.46
C LYS A 409 17.47 -4.96 -11.27
N ARG A 410 17.18 -6.06 -10.59
CA ARG A 410 16.34 -6.13 -9.40
C ARG A 410 17.23 -6.56 -8.24
N TYR A 411 17.72 -5.57 -7.51
CA TYR A 411 18.49 -5.80 -6.29
C TYR A 411 17.55 -6.24 -5.17
N SER A 412 17.92 -7.29 -4.47
CA SER A 412 17.42 -7.61 -3.14
C SER A 412 17.80 -6.50 -2.14
N ARG A 413 17.15 -6.50 -0.98
CA ARG A 413 17.45 -5.52 0.07
C ARG A 413 18.91 -5.64 0.54
N ASN A 414 19.41 -6.87 0.67
CA ASN A 414 20.78 -7.13 1.10
C ASN A 414 21.81 -6.66 0.06
N GLU A 415 21.58 -6.93 -1.24
CA GLU A 415 22.47 -6.43 -2.30
C GLU A 415 22.52 -4.89 -2.31
N LEU A 416 21.39 -4.20 -2.08
CA LEU A 416 21.42 -2.74 -1.94
C LEU A 416 22.16 -2.30 -0.69
N THR A 417 21.96 -2.96 0.45
CA THR A 417 22.70 -2.67 1.69
C THR A 417 24.21 -2.71 1.42
N ASP A 418 24.68 -3.76 0.76
CA ASP A 418 26.10 -3.92 0.42
C ASP A 418 26.59 -2.78 -0.47
N LEU A 419 25.81 -2.39 -1.49
CA LEU A 419 26.12 -1.26 -2.37
C LEU A 419 26.17 0.08 -1.62
N PHE A 420 25.27 0.31 -0.65
CA PHE A 420 25.26 1.54 0.16
C PHE A 420 26.48 1.63 1.10
N GLN A 421 27.09 0.50 1.45
CA GLN A 421 28.23 0.42 2.37
C GLN A 421 29.59 0.30 1.67
N ASP A 422 29.62 0.05 0.36
CA ASP A 422 30.86 -0.08 -0.41
C ASP A 422 31.45 1.29 -0.76
N ASP A 423 32.67 1.57 -0.28
CA ASP A 423 33.41 2.81 -0.58
C ASP A 423 33.71 3.00 -2.08
N ASN A 424 33.74 1.90 -2.84
CA ASN A 424 33.93 1.91 -4.29
C ASN A 424 32.63 2.09 -5.07
N VAL A 425 31.49 2.27 -4.40
CA VAL A 425 30.20 2.53 -5.04
C VAL A 425 29.65 3.87 -4.58
N ASP A 426 29.26 4.70 -5.55
CA ASP A 426 28.45 5.87 -5.29
C ASP A 426 26.98 5.50 -5.53
N VAL A 427 26.23 5.36 -4.44
CA VAL A 427 24.77 5.25 -4.46
C VAL A 427 24.18 6.63 -4.20
N LEU A 428 23.58 7.19 -5.24
CA LEU A 428 23.02 8.53 -5.23
C LEU A 428 21.50 8.45 -5.23
N THR A 429 20.90 8.99 -4.19
CA THR A 429 19.45 9.17 -4.05
C THR A 429 19.12 10.64 -4.25
N CYS A 430 18.04 10.92 -4.99
CA CYS A 430 17.62 12.29 -5.28
C CYS A 430 16.16 12.51 -4.88
N ARG A 431 15.95 13.42 -3.92
CA ARG A 431 14.65 13.99 -3.56
C ARG A 431 14.36 15.18 -4.46
N ILE A 432 13.16 15.24 -4.99
CA ILE A 432 12.79 16.20 -6.03
C ILE A 432 11.59 16.98 -5.54
N GLU A 433 11.65 18.30 -5.66
CA GLU A 433 10.58 19.21 -5.24
C GLU A 433 10.30 20.22 -6.36
N ASP A 434 9.05 20.67 -6.46
CA ASP A 434 8.69 21.84 -7.25
C ASP A 434 7.82 22.80 -6.45
N ARG A 435 7.43 23.93 -7.06
CA ARG A 435 6.63 24.96 -6.39
C ARG A 435 5.27 24.48 -5.84
N PHE A 436 4.76 23.35 -6.32
CA PHE A 436 3.47 22.80 -5.89
C PHE A 436 3.66 21.76 -4.78
N GLY A 437 4.78 21.06 -4.77
CA GLY A 437 5.11 20.16 -3.68
C GLY A 437 6.28 19.22 -3.95
N ASP A 438 6.49 18.36 -2.97
CA ASP A 438 7.58 17.40 -2.91
C ASP A 438 7.18 16.05 -3.52
N TYR A 439 8.02 15.53 -4.41
CA TYR A 439 7.84 14.22 -5.04
C TYR A 439 8.41 13.07 -4.20
N GLY A 440 9.20 13.38 -3.17
CA GLY A 440 10.02 12.46 -2.39
C GLY A 440 11.29 12.06 -3.13
N VAL A 441 12.01 11.06 -2.58
CA VAL A 441 13.13 10.42 -3.29
C VAL A 441 12.56 9.68 -4.49
N THR A 442 12.87 10.16 -5.69
CA THR A 442 12.31 9.66 -6.94
C THR A 442 13.35 9.26 -7.97
N ALA A 443 14.64 9.46 -7.70
CA ALA A 443 15.71 8.94 -8.53
C ALA A 443 16.79 8.22 -7.73
N LEU A 444 17.37 7.18 -8.35
CA LEU A 444 18.48 6.38 -7.84
C LEU A 444 19.51 6.21 -8.97
N LEU A 445 20.76 6.60 -8.72
CA LEU A 445 21.90 6.39 -9.61
C LEU A 445 22.96 5.58 -8.85
N ILE A 446 23.40 4.46 -9.43
CA ILE A 446 24.43 3.59 -8.84
C ILE A 446 25.63 3.61 -9.78
N VAL A 447 26.79 4.00 -9.25
CA VAL A 447 28.03 4.08 -10.01
C VAL A 447 29.15 3.34 -9.30
N CYS A 448 29.70 2.33 -9.96
CA CYS A 448 30.86 1.60 -9.47
C CYS A 448 32.15 2.31 -9.89
N LYS A 449 33.13 2.35 -9.00
CA LYS A 449 34.43 3.01 -9.17
C LYS A 449 35.54 1.97 -9.06
N ASP A 450 36.37 1.89 -10.08
CA ASP A 450 37.62 1.12 -10.06
C ASP A 450 38.75 2.05 -10.51
N ASN A 451 39.47 2.61 -9.54
CA ASN A 451 40.52 3.60 -9.76
C ASN A 451 40.01 4.81 -10.59
N GLU A 452 40.52 4.98 -11.82
CA GLU A 452 40.11 6.05 -12.73
C GLU A 452 38.95 5.64 -13.66
N ARG A 453 38.38 4.45 -13.48
CA ARG A 453 37.29 3.92 -14.31
C ARG A 453 35.99 3.92 -13.53
N TYR A 454 34.97 4.54 -14.12
CA TYR A 454 33.64 4.60 -13.55
C TYR A 454 32.70 3.79 -14.42
N SER A 455 31.72 3.12 -13.82
CA SER A 455 30.67 2.44 -14.56
C SER A 455 29.32 2.75 -13.93
N ILE A 456 28.40 3.30 -14.71
CA ILE A 456 27.00 3.46 -14.32
C ILE A 456 26.38 2.06 -14.33
N ASP A 457 26.16 1.53 -13.14
CA ASP A 457 25.58 0.20 -12.96
C ASP A 457 24.06 0.23 -13.19
N ASN A 458 23.38 1.26 -12.67
CA ASN A 458 21.98 1.50 -12.97
C ASN A 458 21.58 2.96 -12.76
N PHE A 459 20.58 3.40 -13.51
CA PHE A 459 19.90 4.67 -13.31
C PHE A 459 18.38 4.46 -13.36
N ILE A 460 17.69 4.85 -12.29
CA ILE A 460 16.27 4.60 -12.09
C ILE A 460 15.57 5.90 -11.71
N MET A 461 14.42 6.19 -12.32
CA MET A 461 13.57 7.30 -11.93
C MET A 461 12.09 6.91 -11.87
N SER A 462 11.37 7.42 -10.88
CA SER A 462 9.92 7.26 -10.78
C SER A 462 9.22 7.92 -11.98
N CYS A 463 8.10 7.33 -12.42
CA CYS A 463 7.26 7.89 -13.47
C CYS A 463 6.76 9.32 -13.19
N ARG A 464 6.73 9.72 -11.91
CA ARG A 464 6.24 11.05 -11.45
C ARG A 464 7.10 12.22 -11.92
N VAL A 465 8.38 11.99 -12.19
CA VAL A 465 9.35 13.02 -12.55
C VAL A 465 9.77 12.95 -14.02
N LEU A 466 9.20 12.02 -14.79
CA LEU A 466 9.45 11.90 -16.22
C LEU A 466 8.95 13.11 -17.00
N GLY A 467 9.63 13.38 -18.12
CA GLY A 467 9.33 14.52 -19.00
C GLY A 467 9.80 15.87 -18.49
N LYS A 468 10.47 15.92 -17.32
CA LYS A 468 11.00 17.17 -16.73
C LYS A 468 12.50 17.39 -16.98
N LYS A 469 13.13 16.53 -17.80
CA LYS A 469 14.58 16.57 -18.11
C LYS A 469 15.48 16.49 -16.86
N ILE A 470 14.96 15.95 -15.76
CA ILE A 470 15.69 15.77 -14.50
C ILE A 470 16.84 14.78 -14.69
N GLU A 471 16.63 13.75 -15.51
CA GLU A 471 17.65 12.75 -15.82
C GLU A 471 18.94 13.39 -16.36
N ASN A 472 18.76 14.43 -17.18
CA ASN A 472 19.86 15.16 -17.80
C ASN A 472 20.62 15.99 -16.77
N VAL A 473 19.89 16.72 -15.93
CA VAL A 473 20.48 17.57 -14.89
C VAL A 473 21.22 16.71 -13.86
N LEU A 474 20.63 15.60 -13.41
CA LEU A 474 21.23 14.74 -12.39
C LEU A 474 22.52 14.08 -12.89
N MET A 475 22.50 13.54 -14.11
CA MET A 475 23.68 12.91 -14.71
C MET A 475 24.80 13.94 -14.94
N HIS A 476 24.46 15.09 -15.53
CA HIS A 476 25.43 16.17 -15.74
C HIS A 476 26.03 16.67 -14.43
N TRP A 477 25.20 16.85 -13.42
CA TRP A 477 25.62 17.28 -12.11
C TRP A 477 26.61 16.28 -11.50
N TYR A 478 26.31 14.97 -11.55
CA TYR A 478 27.20 13.91 -11.09
C TYR A 478 28.55 13.90 -11.84
N LEU A 479 28.50 13.92 -13.18
CA LEU A 479 29.69 13.93 -14.03
C LEU A 479 30.56 15.18 -13.86
N THR A 480 29.96 16.31 -13.46
CA THR A 480 30.70 17.55 -13.24
C THR A 480 31.31 17.60 -11.83
N HIS A 481 30.56 17.17 -10.81
CA HIS A 481 30.96 17.38 -9.41
C HIS A 481 31.68 16.19 -8.78
N LYS A 482 31.36 14.96 -9.18
CA LYS A 482 31.86 13.73 -8.52
C LYS A 482 32.80 12.91 -9.39
N TYR A 483 32.56 12.85 -10.69
CA TYR A 483 33.44 12.11 -11.58
C TYR A 483 34.85 12.72 -11.59
N ARG A 484 35.85 11.87 -11.31
CA ARG A 484 37.29 12.20 -11.34
C ARG A 484 38.10 11.22 -12.19
N GLY A 485 37.41 10.34 -12.94
CA GLY A 485 38.05 9.30 -13.73
C GLY A 485 38.51 9.76 -15.12
N THR A 486 39.10 8.81 -15.85
CA THR A 486 39.49 8.95 -17.26
C THR A 486 38.47 8.31 -18.20
N THR A 487 37.73 7.30 -17.75
CA THR A 487 36.62 6.70 -18.52
C THR A 487 35.37 6.50 -17.68
N CYS A 488 34.19 6.65 -18.29
CA CYS A 488 32.91 6.31 -17.69
C CYS A 488 32.11 5.45 -18.66
N SER A 489 31.80 4.21 -18.29
CA SER A 489 30.96 3.29 -19.08
C SER A 489 29.52 3.26 -18.57
N ALA A 490 28.59 2.90 -19.43
CA ALA A 490 27.20 2.70 -19.08
C ALA A 490 26.59 1.57 -19.91
N TYR A 491 25.61 0.88 -19.34
CA TYR A 491 24.91 -0.22 -20.00
C TYR A 491 23.40 0.05 -20.07
N TYR A 492 22.80 -0.30 -21.21
CA TYR A 492 21.36 -0.27 -21.42
C TYR A 492 20.86 -1.64 -21.87
N GLN A 493 19.90 -2.18 -21.15
CA GLN A 493 19.20 -3.42 -21.50
C GLN A 493 17.79 -3.11 -22.00
N PRO A 494 17.51 -3.30 -23.31
CA PRO A 494 16.22 -2.98 -23.88
C PRO A 494 15.12 -3.96 -23.44
N THR A 495 13.93 -3.41 -23.21
CA THR A 495 12.69 -4.15 -22.94
C THR A 495 11.52 -3.43 -23.59
N ALA A 496 10.37 -4.09 -23.69
CA ALA A 496 9.13 -3.45 -24.18
C ALA A 496 8.73 -2.22 -23.34
N LYS A 497 9.09 -2.18 -22.05
CA LYS A 497 8.65 -1.15 -21.09
C LYS A 497 9.59 0.06 -21.01
N ASN A 498 10.89 -0.10 -21.29
CA ASN A 498 11.89 0.97 -21.16
C ASN A 498 12.41 1.51 -22.51
N LYS A 499 11.74 1.18 -23.63
CA LYS A 499 12.14 1.59 -24.99
C LYS A 499 12.41 3.09 -25.14
N GLN A 500 11.72 3.93 -24.37
CA GLN A 500 11.94 5.38 -24.34
C GLN A 500 13.36 5.81 -23.92
N LEU A 501 14.17 4.90 -23.35
CA LEU A 501 15.55 5.16 -22.91
C LEU A 501 16.60 4.88 -23.98
N GLU A 502 16.24 4.27 -25.10
CA GLU A 502 17.18 3.75 -26.11
C GLU A 502 18.19 4.81 -26.59
N HIS A 503 17.77 6.07 -26.68
CA HIS A 503 18.61 7.18 -27.13
C HIS A 503 19.09 8.10 -26.01
N LYS A 504 18.83 7.76 -24.74
CA LYS A 504 19.13 8.65 -23.61
C LYS A 504 20.62 8.78 -23.31
N TYR A 505 21.40 7.70 -23.33
CA TYR A 505 22.85 7.81 -23.13
C TYR A 505 23.53 8.68 -24.20
N PRO A 506 23.21 8.55 -25.49
CA PRO A 506 23.64 9.51 -26.52
C PRO A 506 23.28 10.97 -26.22
N GLU A 507 22.05 11.24 -25.80
CA GLU A 507 21.61 12.60 -25.40
C GLU A 507 22.43 13.16 -24.23
N LEU A 508 22.95 12.29 -23.36
CA LEU A 508 23.76 12.63 -22.18
C LEU A 508 25.27 12.76 -22.48
N GLY A 509 25.70 12.58 -23.74
CA GLY A 509 27.10 12.71 -24.15
C GLY A 509 27.92 11.41 -24.13
N PHE A 510 27.26 10.26 -24.09
CA PHE A 510 27.92 8.97 -24.25
C PHE A 510 27.89 8.50 -25.71
N SER A 511 28.98 7.93 -26.18
CA SER A 511 29.06 7.27 -27.49
C SER A 511 28.85 5.77 -27.37
N LEU A 512 28.08 5.21 -28.31
CA LEU A 512 27.91 3.75 -28.42
C LEU A 512 29.25 3.11 -28.78
N VAL A 513 29.68 2.13 -27.98
CA VAL A 513 30.91 1.36 -28.19
C VAL A 513 30.59 0.01 -28.80
N GLU A 514 29.56 -0.65 -28.28
CA GLU A 514 29.16 -1.99 -28.71
C GLU A 514 27.64 -2.18 -28.54
N GLN A 515 27.03 -2.90 -29.48
CA GLN A 515 25.62 -3.30 -29.41
C GLN A 515 25.53 -4.80 -29.64
N THR A 516 24.94 -5.53 -28.68
CA THR A 516 24.75 -6.98 -28.71
C THR A 516 23.26 -7.32 -28.77
N SER A 517 22.92 -8.61 -28.82
CA SER A 517 21.53 -9.07 -28.68
C SER A 517 20.92 -8.72 -27.33
N ASP A 518 21.76 -8.59 -26.30
CA ASP A 518 21.33 -8.50 -24.90
C ASP A 518 21.29 -7.05 -24.40
N GLY A 519 22.01 -6.14 -25.05
CA GLY A 519 22.00 -4.72 -24.71
C GLY A 519 23.00 -3.88 -25.48
N SER A 520 23.21 -2.65 -25.00
CA SER A 520 24.10 -1.66 -25.61
C SER A 520 25.05 -1.07 -24.59
N TYR A 521 26.33 -1.01 -24.94
CA TYR A 521 27.41 -0.47 -24.13
C TYR A 521 27.82 0.90 -24.65
N TYR A 522 27.88 1.84 -23.72
CA TYR A 522 28.17 3.24 -23.98
C TYR A 522 29.39 3.68 -23.18
N GLN A 523 30.14 4.63 -23.72
CA GLN A 523 31.27 5.25 -23.04
C GLN A 523 31.19 6.77 -23.19
N LEU A 524 31.41 7.47 -22.08
CA LEU A 524 31.40 8.93 -22.03
C LEU A 524 32.48 9.48 -22.96
N SER A 525 32.07 10.29 -23.93
CA SER A 525 32.96 10.92 -24.91
C SER A 525 33.11 12.41 -24.68
N ALA A 526 32.04 13.08 -24.21
CA ALA A 526 32.09 14.45 -23.71
C ALA A 526 30.99 14.67 -22.66
N ILE A 527 31.23 15.54 -21.68
CA ILE A 527 30.18 15.95 -20.73
C ILE A 527 29.26 16.93 -21.48
N ALA A 528 28.03 16.52 -21.76
CA ALA A 528 27.02 17.39 -22.35
C ALA A 528 26.68 18.54 -21.39
N GLN A 529 26.60 19.77 -21.89
CA GLN A 529 26.12 20.92 -21.10
C GLN A 529 24.59 21.00 -21.15
N HIS A 530 23.95 21.17 -19.99
CA HIS A 530 22.50 21.36 -19.91
C HIS A 530 22.16 22.75 -19.37
N ALA A 531 21.36 23.49 -20.13
CA ALA A 531 21.07 24.92 -19.88
C ALA A 531 19.86 25.17 -18.95
N LEU A 532 19.32 24.14 -18.29
CA LEU A 532 18.16 24.29 -17.41
C LEU A 532 18.60 24.87 -16.05
N SER A 533 17.89 25.90 -15.59
CA SER A 533 18.09 26.50 -14.26
C SER A 533 17.35 25.68 -13.19
N ILE A 534 17.78 24.42 -12.99
CA ILE A 534 17.30 23.57 -11.90
C ILE A 534 18.30 23.70 -10.74
N GLU A 535 17.81 24.05 -9.56
CA GLU A 535 18.64 24.18 -8.37
C GLU A 535 19.00 22.79 -7.85
N VAL A 536 20.30 22.50 -7.69
CA VAL A 536 20.79 21.24 -7.11
C VAL A 536 21.48 21.55 -5.77
N GLN A 537 20.93 20.99 -4.71
CA GLN A 537 21.47 20.98 -3.35
C GLN A 537 22.06 19.59 -3.09
N TYR A 538 23.29 19.52 -2.57
CA TYR A 538 24.00 18.28 -2.31
C TYR A 538 24.80 18.36 -1.01
#